data_AF-A0A374HI68-F1
#
_entry.id   AF-A0A374HI68-F1
#
_cell.length_a   1.000
_cell.length_b   1.000
_cell.length_c   1.000
_cell.angle_alpha   90.00
_cell.angle_beta   90.00
_cell.angle_gamma   90.00
#
_symmetry.space_group_name_H-M   'P 1'
#
loop_
_entity.id
_entity.type
_entity.pdbx_description
1 polymer ?
#
loop_
_entity_poly.entity_id
_entity_poly.type
_entity_poly.pdbx_seq_one_letter_code
_entity_poly.pdbx_strand_id
1 'polypeptide(L)' 'MKCPNCGKEMRDGYLFCSKDGAFSFANEVPGVFENAKNADGFVKITELKPSHRTHIKAAICEACRKVVLDY' A
#
# COMPACT_ATOMS: atom_id res chain seq x y z
N MET A 1 -7.06 -14.91 5.26
CA MET A 1 -6.39 -14.59 6.55
C MET A 1 -7.41 -14.04 7.55
N LYS A 2 -7.16 -14.07 8.87
CA LYS A 2 -8.05 -13.47 9.88
C LYS A 2 -7.62 -12.06 10.25
N CYS A 3 -8.58 -11.16 10.43
CA CYS A 3 -8.33 -9.78 10.84
C CYS A 3 -7.72 -9.76 12.24
N PRO A 4 -6.52 -9.17 12.44
CA PRO A 4 -5.88 -9.12 13.75
C PRO A 4 -6.67 -8.27 14.77
N ASN A 5 -7.58 -7.42 14.28
CA ASN A 5 -8.38 -6.53 15.13
C ASN A 5 -9.70 -7.16 15.62
N CYS A 6 -10.34 -8.02 14.83
CA CYS A 6 -11.68 -8.53 15.14
C CYS A 6 -11.86 -10.04 14.90
N GLY A 7 -10.83 -10.74 14.44
CA GLY A 7 -10.82 -12.18 14.20
C GLY A 7 -11.65 -12.67 13.00
N LYS A 8 -12.42 -11.79 12.33
CA LYS A 8 -13.21 -12.15 11.15
C LYS A 8 -12.33 -12.50 9.96
N GLU A 9 -12.83 -13.36 9.08
CA GLU A 9 -12.18 -13.67 7.80
C GLU A 9 -12.01 -12.39 6.96
N MET A 10 -10.85 -12.27 6.33
CA MET A 10 -10.51 -11.20 5.41
C MET A 10 -10.63 -11.70 3.96
N ARG A 11 -11.03 -10.81 3.06
CA ARG A 11 -11.12 -11.10 1.63
C ARG A 11 -9.79 -10.75 0.96
N ASP A 12 -9.21 -11.71 0.26
CA ASP A 12 -7.99 -11.50 -0.54
C ASP A 12 -8.30 -10.71 -1.83
N GLY A 13 -7.33 -9.94 -2.30
CA GLY A 13 -7.44 -9.10 -3.48
C GLY A 13 -6.15 -8.35 -3.79
N TYR A 14 -6.29 -7.22 -4.46
CA TYR A 14 -5.16 -6.37 -4.84
C TYR A 14 -5.48 -4.90 -4.57
N LEU A 15 -4.52 -4.17 -4.01
CA LEU A 15 -4.49 -2.72 -4.10
C LEU A 15 -3.76 -2.33 -5.38
N PHE A 16 -4.31 -1.40 -6.15
CA PHE A 16 -3.74 -0.98 -7.42
C PHE A 16 -3.85 0.54 -7.63
N CYS A 17 -2.89 1.08 -8.36
CA CYS A 17 -2.91 2.48 -8.83
C CYS A 17 -3.38 2.53 -10.29
N SER A 18 -4.07 3.61 -10.66
CA SER A 18 -4.69 3.78 -11.98
C SER A 18 -3.66 3.91 -13.11
N LYS A 19 -2.63 4.75 -12.95
CA LYS A 19 -1.53 4.94 -13.91
C LYS A 19 -0.29 5.56 -13.24
N ASP A 20 0.90 5.11 -13.64
CA ASP A 20 2.20 5.71 -13.27
C ASP A 20 2.40 5.96 -11.76
N GLY A 21 1.78 5.12 -10.92
CA GLY A 21 1.86 5.22 -9.47
C GLY A 21 2.84 4.22 -8.86
N ALA A 22 3.29 4.47 -7.64
CA ALA A 22 4.00 3.51 -6.82
C ALA A 22 3.45 3.55 -5.38
N PHE A 23 3.34 2.40 -4.74
CA PHE A 23 3.19 2.34 -3.29
C PHE A 23 4.57 2.49 -2.66
N SER A 24 4.64 3.33 -1.63
CA SER A 24 5.81 3.53 -0.76
C SER A 24 5.31 3.73 0.66
N PHE A 25 6.16 3.45 1.63
CA PHE A 25 5.92 3.71 3.04
C PHE A 25 6.96 4.70 3.55
N ALA A 26 6.56 5.55 4.50
CA ALA A 26 7.44 6.43 5.24
C ALA A 26 6.77 6.74 6.58
N ASN A 27 7.56 7.18 7.57
CA ASN A 27 7.04 7.57 8.87
C ASN A 27 6.12 8.80 8.77
N GLU A 28 6.39 9.67 7.80
CA GLU A 28 5.61 10.85 7.49
C GLU A 28 5.34 10.96 5.98
N VAL A 29 4.27 11.67 5.61
CA VAL A 29 3.93 11.90 4.21
C VAL A 29 4.82 13.03 3.67
N PRO A 30 5.67 12.78 2.67
CA PRO A 30 6.50 13.82 2.07
C PRO A 30 5.64 14.90 1.42
N GLY A 31 6.12 16.15 1.44
CA GLY A 31 5.46 17.26 0.75
C GLY A 31 5.37 17.05 -0.76
N VAL A 32 4.40 17.69 -1.41
CA VAL A 32 4.14 17.56 -2.86
C VAL A 32 5.35 17.92 -3.72
N PHE A 33 6.22 18.81 -3.25
CA PHE A 33 7.44 19.24 -3.94
C PHE A 33 8.70 18.51 -3.49
N GLU A 34 8.58 17.63 -2.49
CA GLU A 34 9.71 16.91 -1.93
C GLU A 34 9.88 15.56 -2.62
N ASN A 35 11.12 15.11 -2.72
CA ASN A 35 11.39 13.77 -3.20
C ASN A 35 11.04 12.76 -2.09
N ALA A 36 10.02 11.94 -2.33
CA ALA A 36 9.55 10.95 -1.36
C ALA A 36 10.65 10.01 -0.84
N LYS A 37 11.72 9.77 -1.62
CA LYS A 37 12.86 8.95 -1.19
C LYS A 37 13.64 9.53 -0.01
N ASN A 38 13.49 10.83 0.23
CA ASN A 38 14.15 11.53 1.34
C ASN A 38 13.27 11.56 2.61
N ALA A 39 12.04 11.03 2.55
CA ALA A 39 11.18 10.95 3.72
C ALA A 39 11.81 10.03 4.78
N ASP A 40 11.65 10.40 6.04
CA ASP A 40 12.15 9.57 7.15
C ASP A 40 11.47 8.19 7.14
N GLY A 41 12.26 7.13 7.33
CA GLY A 41 11.77 5.76 7.27
C GLY A 41 11.27 5.31 5.89
N PHE A 42 11.73 5.94 4.80
CA PHE A 42 11.31 5.56 3.45
C PHE A 42 11.57 4.09 3.12
N VAL A 43 10.52 3.40 2.71
CA VAL A 43 10.56 2.03 2.19
C VAL A 43 9.86 1.99 0.83
N LYS A 44 10.61 1.53 -0.17
CA LYS A 44 10.08 1.27 -1.51
C LYS A 44 9.34 -0.07 -1.51
N ILE A 45 8.01 -0.02 -1.53
CA ILE A 45 7.14 -1.21 -1.60
C ILE A 45 7.06 -1.73 -3.04
N THR A 46 6.90 -0.83 -4.01
CA THR A 46 6.76 -1.20 -5.43
C THR A 46 7.63 -0.31 -6.30
N GLU A 47 8.00 -0.83 -7.48
CA GLU A 47 8.71 -0.03 -8.47
C GLU A 47 7.76 0.86 -9.26
N LEU A 48 8.18 2.10 -9.52
CA LEU A 48 7.52 2.96 -10.48
C LEU A 48 7.79 2.42 -11.89
N LYS A 49 6.74 1.94 -12.55
CA LYS A 49 6.81 1.43 -13.92
C LYS A 49 5.95 2.31 -14.83
N PRO A 50 6.57 3.14 -15.69
CA PRO A 50 5.84 3.96 -16.64
C PRO A 50 4.92 3.11 -17.52
N SER A 51 3.70 3.60 -17.79
CA SER A 51 2.70 2.91 -18.62
C SER A 51 2.18 1.58 -18.06
N HIS A 52 2.43 1.27 -16.79
CA HIS A 52 1.90 0.09 -16.12
C HIS A 52 1.06 0.47 -14.89
N ARG A 53 0.17 -0.45 -14.49
CA ARG A 53 -0.55 -0.37 -13.21
C ARG A 53 0.25 -1.07 -12.15
N THR A 54 0.73 -0.31 -11.18
CA THR A 54 1.28 -0.86 -9.95
C THR A 54 0.18 -1.51 -9.15
N HIS A 55 0.42 -2.72 -8.68
CA HIS A 55 -0.48 -3.45 -7.81
C HIS A 55 0.30 -4.25 -6.77
N ILE A 56 -0.36 -4.58 -5.67
CA ILE A 56 0.18 -5.36 -4.57
C ILE A 56 -0.91 -6.29 -4.03
N LYS A 57 -0.53 -7.51 -3.64
CA LYS A 57 -1.45 -8.44 -2.97
C LYS A 57 -1.87 -7.87 -1.63
N ALA A 58 -3.16 -7.96 -1.35
CA ALA A 58 -3.74 -7.39 -0.16
C ALA A 58 -4.86 -8.27 0.36
N ALA A 59 -5.20 -8.10 1.63
CA ALA A 59 -6.46 -8.59 2.17
C ALA A 59 -7.20 -7.46 2.87
N ILE A 60 -8.53 -7.43 2.72
CA ILE A 60 -9.40 -6.43 3.33
C ILE A 60 -10.28 -7.04 4.41
N CYS A 61 -10.33 -6.38 5.57
CA CYS A 61 -11.37 -6.59 6.57
C CYS A 61 -12.41 -5.48 6.42
N GLU A 62 -13.54 -5.78 5.77
CA GLU A 62 -14.62 -4.80 5.53
C GLU A 62 -15.25 -4.30 6.83
N ALA A 63 -15.35 -5.15 7.85
CA ALA A 63 -15.93 -4.77 9.15
C ALA A 63 -15.08 -3.72 9.89
N CYS A 64 -13.75 -3.82 9.81
CA CYS A 64 -12.85 -2.88 10.49
C CYS A 64 -12.32 -1.78 9.57
N ARG A 65 -12.61 -1.82 8.26
CA ARG A 65 -12.02 -0.96 7.23
C ARG A 65 -10.49 -0.94 7.28
N LYS A 66 -9.89 -2.11 7.53
CA LYS A 66 -8.43 -2.30 7.55
C LYS A 66 -8.01 -3.12 6.33
N VAL A 67 -6.88 -2.75 5.75
CA VAL A 67 -6.21 -3.50 4.68
C VAL A 67 -4.87 -3.97 5.21
N VAL A 68 -4.52 -5.22 4.91
CA VAL A 68 -3.18 -5.77 5.15
C VAL A 68 -2.52 -5.99 3.80
N LEU A 69 -1.25 -5.60 3.72
CA LEU A 69 -0.41 -5.67 2.54
C LEU A 69 0.77 -6.59 2.85
N ASP A 70 1.05 -7.53 1.95
CA ASP A 70 2.27 -8.32 1.95
C ASP A 70 3.14 -7.83 0.79
N TYR A 71 4.31 -7.24 1.08
CA TYR A 71 5.22 -6.60 0.11
C TYR A 71 6.66 -7.09 0.18
#